data_AF-A0A7L1FTF6-F1
#
_entry.id   AF-A0A7L1FTF6-F1
#
_cell.length_a   1.000
_cell.length_b   1.000
_cell.length_c   1.000
_cell.angle_alpha   90.00
_cell.angle_beta   90.00
_cell.angle_gamma   90.00
#
_symmetry.space_group_name_H-M   'P 1'
#
loop_
_entity.id
_entity.type
_entity.pdbx_description
1 polymer ?
#
loop_
_entity_poly.entity_id
_entity_poly.type
_entity_poly.pdbx_seq_one_letter_code
_entity_poly.pdbx_strand_id
1 'polypeptide(L)'
;ENPYPAVTMHKVQKPTEGCHLRLHQKPFPRLDEGTVQWIIDQATAKLQTAPPAVRAEKKCMVPSGPPIAAILERNGNALANSARRLEVVRNCISYVFENKMLEAKKLFPAVLRAMKGRAARHCLTQELHLHVQQNRAVLDHQQFDFVIRMMNCCLQDCTAMDEHGIAAALLPLVTAFCRKLSPGITQFAYSCVQEHV
;
A
#
# COMPACT_ATOMS: atom_id res chain seq x y z
N GLU A 1 0.53 -23.77 43.83
CA GLU A 1 1.34 -24.61 42.94
C GLU A 1 0.86 -24.37 41.51
N ASN A 2 1.71 -23.86 40.62
CA ASN A 2 1.35 -23.44 39.25
C ASN A 2 1.86 -24.52 38.26
N PRO A 3 1.01 -25.17 37.44
CA PRO A 3 1.36 -26.43 36.77
C PRO A 3 1.99 -26.30 35.38
N TYR A 4 2.46 -25.11 34.97
CA TYR A 4 3.02 -24.94 33.61
C TYR A 4 4.56 -24.93 33.62
N PRO A 5 5.23 -25.90 32.98
CA PRO A 5 6.67 -25.82 32.76
C PRO A 5 6.92 -24.68 31.76
N ALA A 6 7.81 -23.76 32.13
CA ALA A 6 8.22 -22.66 31.28
C ALA A 6 8.87 -23.22 30.00
N VAL A 7 8.15 -23.17 28.89
CA VAL A 7 8.73 -23.43 27.56
C VAL A 7 9.69 -22.29 27.24
N THR A 8 10.98 -22.57 27.35
CA THR A 8 12.06 -21.69 26.89
C THR A 8 11.99 -21.59 25.37
N MET A 9 11.28 -20.59 24.88
CA MET A 9 11.39 -20.20 23.48
C MET A 9 12.83 -19.75 23.22
N HIS A 10 13.55 -20.45 22.34
CA HIS A 10 14.84 -19.98 21.85
C HIS A 10 14.63 -18.62 21.18
N LYS A 11 14.96 -17.57 21.92
CA LYS A 11 14.86 -16.18 21.45
C LYS A 11 15.91 -16.02 20.38
N VAL A 12 15.52 -16.14 19.11
CA VAL A 12 16.39 -15.80 17.98
C VAL A 12 16.82 -14.36 18.20
N GLN A 13 18.11 -14.15 18.49
CA GLN A 13 18.67 -12.83 18.71
C GLN A 13 18.45 -12.01 17.44
N LYS A 14 17.65 -10.94 17.57
CA LYS A 14 17.55 -9.94 16.51
C LYS A 14 18.96 -9.37 16.28
N PRO A 15 19.45 -9.32 15.03
CA PRO A 15 20.68 -8.62 14.72
C PRO A 15 20.61 -7.17 15.21
N THR A 16 21.68 -6.68 15.82
CA THR A 16 21.79 -5.29 16.29
C THR A 16 21.56 -4.31 15.15
N GLU A 17 20.81 -3.23 15.41
CA GLU A 17 20.61 -2.14 14.45
C GLU A 17 21.97 -1.62 13.94
N GLY A 18 22.11 -1.48 12.62
CA GLY A 18 23.38 -1.10 11.98
C GLY A 18 24.30 -2.27 11.56
N CYS A 19 23.90 -3.53 11.74
CA CYS A 19 24.72 -4.68 11.27
C CYS A 19 25.00 -4.66 9.75
N HIS A 20 24.10 -4.03 8.97
CA HIS A 20 24.22 -3.84 7.53
C HIS A 20 25.33 -2.84 7.13
N LEU A 21 25.85 -2.02 8.05
CA LEU A 21 26.91 -1.02 7.80
C LEU A 21 28.33 -1.54 8.06
N ARG A 22 28.48 -2.80 8.52
CA ARG A 22 29.82 -3.37 8.76
C ARG A 22 30.55 -3.54 7.43
N LEU A 23 31.63 -2.78 7.24
CA LEU A 23 32.56 -2.82 6.09
C LEU A 23 33.21 -4.19 5.85
N HIS A 24 33.02 -5.16 6.75
CA HIS A 24 33.57 -6.51 6.67
C HIS A 24 32.45 -7.55 6.81
N GLN A 25 31.48 -7.54 5.89
CA GLN A 25 30.59 -8.69 5.72
C GLN A 25 31.37 -9.76 4.94
N LYS A 26 31.65 -10.90 5.57
CA LYS A 26 32.18 -12.06 4.84
C LYS A 26 31.19 -12.41 3.73
N PRO A 27 31.63 -12.56 2.47
CA PRO A 27 30.76 -12.98 1.38
C PRO A 27 30.03 -14.26 1.77
N PHE A 28 28.75 -14.36 1.39
CA PHE A 28 27.99 -15.58 1.60
C PHE A 28 28.75 -16.74 0.93
N PRO A 29 28.99 -17.85 1.65
CA PRO A 29 29.73 -18.97 1.08
C PRO A 29 29.03 -19.43 -0.19
N ARG A 30 29.81 -19.68 -1.25
CA ARG A 30 29.24 -20.23 -2.47
C ARG A 30 28.67 -21.61 -2.15
N LEU A 31 27.41 -21.83 -2.51
CA LEU A 31 26.80 -23.14 -2.40
C LEU A 31 27.47 -24.07 -3.41
N ASP A 32 27.80 -25.28 -2.98
CA ASP A 32 28.26 -26.32 -3.89
C ASP A 32 27.09 -26.81 -4.74
N GLU A 33 27.17 -26.59 -6.04
CA GLU A 33 26.10 -26.88 -6.99
C GLU A 33 25.77 -28.38 -7.01
N GLY A 34 26.77 -29.25 -6.85
CA GLY A 34 26.58 -30.70 -6.79
C GLY A 34 25.79 -31.13 -5.55
N THR A 35 26.12 -30.59 -4.39
CA THR A 35 25.38 -30.84 -3.14
C THR A 35 23.93 -30.35 -3.22
N VAL A 36 23.71 -29.17 -3.80
CA VAL A 36 22.35 -28.62 -3.99
C VAL A 36 21.54 -29.52 -4.91
N GLN A 37 22.10 -29.94 -6.05
CA GLN A 37 21.43 -30.82 -7.00
C GLN A 37 21.12 -32.18 -6.36
N TRP A 38 22.06 -32.75 -5.60
CA TRP A 38 21.84 -34.01 -4.89
C TRP A 38 20.74 -33.92 -3.82
N ILE A 39 20.63 -32.80 -3.09
CA ILE A 39 19.54 -32.57 -2.13
C ILE A 39 18.19 -32.50 -2.85
N ILE A 40 18.13 -31.81 -4.01
CA ILE A 40 16.92 -31.73 -4.84
C ILE A 40 16.53 -33.11 -5.36
N ASP A 41 17.48 -33.88 -5.87
CA ASP A 41 17.23 -35.21 -6.40
C ASP A 41 16.79 -36.18 -5.29
N GLN A 42 17.40 -36.09 -4.10
CA GLN A 42 16.97 -36.87 -2.94
C GLN A 42 15.56 -36.49 -2.49
N ALA A 43 15.20 -35.20 -2.47
CA ALA A 43 13.87 -34.73 -2.10
C ALA A 43 12.82 -35.18 -3.14
N THR A 44 13.17 -35.08 -4.43
CA THR A 44 12.33 -35.52 -5.54
C THR A 44 12.09 -37.03 -5.50
N ALA A 45 13.14 -37.82 -5.25
CA ALA A 45 13.05 -39.27 -5.11
C ALA A 45 12.16 -39.66 -3.92
N LYS A 46 12.31 -38.96 -2.78
CA LYS A 46 11.46 -39.18 -1.59
C LYS A 46 9.98 -38.83 -1.84
N LEU A 47 9.69 -37.90 -2.74
CA LEU A 47 8.32 -37.54 -3.13
C LEU A 47 7.69 -38.55 -4.11
N GLN A 48 8.47 -39.16 -5.00
CA GLN A 48 7.98 -40.14 -5.98
C GLN A 48 7.64 -41.50 -5.35
N THR A 49 8.32 -41.89 -4.28
CA THR A 49 8.05 -43.17 -3.58
C THR A 49 7.13 -43.01 -2.36
N ALA A 50 6.61 -41.81 -2.10
CA ALA A 50 5.72 -41.58 -0.97
C ALA A 50 4.29 -42.03 -1.30
N PRO A 51 3.64 -42.86 -0.46
CA PRO A 51 2.20 -43.10 -0.55
C PRO A 51 1.44 -41.76 -0.49
N PRO A 52 0.25 -41.62 -1.10
CA PRO A 52 -0.54 -40.41 -1.02
C PRO A 52 -0.67 -40.00 0.45
N ALA A 53 -0.20 -38.79 0.77
CA ALA A 53 -0.09 -38.33 2.14
C ALA A 53 -1.49 -38.16 2.74
N VAL A 54 -2.02 -39.22 3.37
CA VAL A 54 -3.05 -39.09 4.38
C VAL A 54 -2.34 -38.39 5.54
N ARG A 55 -2.57 -37.08 5.67
CA ARG A 55 -2.07 -36.31 6.80
C ARG A 55 -2.62 -36.97 8.06
N ALA A 56 -1.76 -37.71 8.77
CA ALA A 56 -2.06 -38.10 10.14
C ALA A 56 -2.23 -36.79 10.92
N GLU A 57 -3.49 -36.48 11.27
CA GLU A 57 -3.86 -35.30 12.02
C GLU A 57 -3.14 -35.33 13.36
N LYS A 58 -1.98 -34.67 13.45
CA LYS A 58 -1.35 -34.38 14.73
C LYS A 58 -2.22 -33.34 15.42
N LYS A 59 -3.09 -33.81 16.30
CA LYS A 59 -3.89 -32.98 17.21
C LYS A 59 -2.96 -32.26 18.18
N CYS A 60 -2.29 -31.21 17.71
CA CYS A 60 -1.74 -30.18 18.57
C CYS A 60 -2.94 -29.33 19.04
N MET A 61 -3.26 -29.38 20.34
CA MET A 61 -4.21 -28.44 20.92
C MET A 61 -3.59 -27.05 20.88
N VAL A 62 -3.81 -26.34 19.77
CA VAL A 62 -3.69 -24.88 19.74
C VAL A 62 -4.97 -24.31 20.36
N PRO A 63 -4.88 -23.25 21.18
CA PRO A 63 -6.07 -22.52 21.61
C PRO A 63 -6.93 -22.20 20.39
N SER A 64 -8.22 -22.53 20.43
CA SER A 64 -9.11 -22.24 19.32
C SER A 64 -9.04 -20.75 19.02
N GLY A 65 -8.51 -20.42 17.84
CA GLY A 65 -8.53 -19.06 17.34
C GLY A 65 -9.96 -18.53 17.30
N PRO A 66 -10.14 -17.20 17.16
CA PRO A 66 -11.47 -16.60 17.04
C PRO A 66 -12.33 -17.38 16.01
N PRO A 67 -13.62 -17.61 16.27
CA PRO A 67 -14.49 -18.36 15.37
C PRO A 67 -14.37 -17.87 13.93
N ILE A 68 -14.37 -18.78 12.96
CA ILE A 68 -14.24 -18.44 11.53
C ILE A 68 -15.29 -17.39 11.10
N ALA A 69 -16.48 -17.44 11.69
CA ALA A 69 -17.52 -16.42 11.51
C ALA A 69 -17.08 -15.01 11.95
N ALA A 70 -16.40 -14.90 13.10
CA ALA A 70 -15.88 -13.62 13.60
C ALA A 70 -14.74 -13.07 12.72
N ILE A 71 -13.94 -13.96 12.10
CA ILE A 71 -12.90 -13.56 11.13
C ILE A 71 -13.54 -13.07 9.83
N LEU A 72 -14.57 -13.75 9.33
CA LEU A 72 -15.29 -13.37 8.11
C LEU A 72 -16.04 -12.05 8.28
N GLU A 73 -16.75 -11.85 9.40
CA GLU A 73 -17.44 -10.57 9.69
C GLU A 73 -16.46 -9.41 9.83
N ARG A 74 -15.33 -9.61 10.53
CA ARG A 74 -14.29 -8.57 10.65
C ARG A 74 -13.71 -8.19 9.28
N ASN A 75 -13.49 -9.17 8.41
CA ASN A 75 -12.97 -8.94 7.07
C ASN A 75 -14.01 -8.30 6.15
N GLY A 76 -15.28 -8.72 6.24
CA GLY A 76 -16.40 -8.12 5.51
C GLY A 76 -16.61 -6.65 5.87
N ASN A 77 -16.55 -6.32 7.16
CA ASN A 77 -16.68 -4.93 7.64
C ASN A 77 -15.48 -4.07 7.22
N ALA A 78 -14.26 -4.62 7.23
CA ALA A 78 -13.07 -3.94 6.73
C ALA A 78 -13.15 -3.66 5.22
N LEU A 79 -13.61 -4.65 4.43
CA LEU A 79 -13.84 -4.53 2.99
C LEU A 79 -14.93 -3.50 2.68
N ALA A 80 -16.08 -3.56 3.35
CA ALA A 80 -17.18 -2.60 3.16
C ALA A 80 -16.76 -1.16 3.54
N ASN A 81 -16.00 -1.01 4.63
CA ASN A 81 -15.45 0.29 5.03
C ASN A 81 -14.45 0.82 3.97
N SER A 82 -13.59 -0.05 3.44
CA SER A 82 -12.69 0.33 2.35
C SER A 82 -13.46 0.78 1.11
N ALA A 83 -14.52 0.06 0.69
CA ALA A 83 -15.35 0.42 -0.46
C ALA A 83 -16.01 1.80 -0.29
N ARG A 84 -16.62 2.06 0.87
CA ARG A 84 -17.22 3.37 1.19
C ARG A 84 -16.18 4.50 1.15
N ARG A 85 -14.96 4.25 1.65
CA ARG A 85 -13.87 5.22 1.59
C ARG A 85 -13.45 5.52 0.15
N LEU A 86 -13.36 4.50 -0.71
CA LEU A 86 -13.04 4.70 -2.13
C LEU A 86 -14.13 5.51 -2.83
N GLU A 87 -15.40 5.24 -2.56
CA GLU A 87 -16.52 5.98 -3.13
C GLU A 87 -16.53 7.45 -2.71
N VAL A 88 -16.21 7.76 -1.44
CA VAL A 88 -16.04 9.14 -0.97
C VAL A 88 -14.97 9.87 -1.77
N VAL A 89 -13.84 9.21 -2.08
CA VAL A 89 -12.77 9.80 -2.90
C VAL A 89 -13.27 10.04 -4.32
N ARG A 90 -13.86 9.04 -4.98
CA ARG A 90 -14.40 9.16 -6.35
C ARG A 90 -15.42 10.29 -6.46
N ASN A 91 -16.39 10.33 -5.56
CA ASN A 91 -17.43 11.36 -5.57
C ASN A 91 -16.85 12.77 -5.40
N CYS A 92 -15.87 12.94 -4.53
CA CYS A 92 -15.23 14.24 -4.35
C CYS A 92 -14.47 14.68 -5.62
N ILE A 93 -13.73 13.78 -6.26
CA ILE A 93 -13.05 14.07 -7.52
C ILE A 93 -14.08 14.45 -8.59
N SER A 94 -15.14 13.65 -8.75
CA SER A 94 -16.23 13.97 -9.69
C SER A 94 -16.81 15.36 -9.42
N TYR A 95 -17.08 15.73 -8.17
CA TYR A 95 -17.55 17.08 -7.84
C TYR A 95 -16.55 18.19 -8.17
N VAL A 96 -15.26 17.98 -7.95
CA VAL A 96 -14.22 18.95 -8.35
C VAL A 96 -14.28 19.15 -9.86
N PHE A 97 -14.23 18.07 -10.64
CA PHE A 97 -14.21 18.16 -12.10
C PHE A 97 -15.56 18.63 -12.68
N GLU A 98 -16.69 18.36 -12.05
CA GLU A 98 -18.00 18.91 -12.43
C GLU A 98 -18.22 20.36 -11.96
N ASN A 99 -17.21 20.99 -11.34
CA ASN A 99 -17.27 22.34 -10.78
C ASN A 99 -18.34 22.51 -9.67
N LYS A 100 -18.70 21.43 -8.99
CA LYS A 100 -19.59 21.41 -7.81
C LYS A 100 -18.78 21.66 -6.53
N MET A 101 -18.08 22.79 -6.48
CA MET A 101 -17.06 23.04 -5.45
C MET A 101 -17.59 23.12 -4.01
N LEU A 102 -18.88 23.43 -3.81
CA LEU A 102 -19.51 23.40 -2.50
C LEU A 102 -19.64 21.96 -1.96
N GLU A 103 -20.03 21.02 -2.80
CA GLU A 103 -20.15 19.61 -2.43
C GLU A 103 -18.78 18.97 -2.23
N ALA A 104 -17.81 19.30 -3.10
CA ALA A 104 -16.42 18.88 -2.92
C ALA A 104 -15.86 19.36 -1.57
N LYS A 105 -16.10 20.62 -1.18
CA LYS A 105 -15.70 21.18 0.12
C LYS A 105 -16.32 20.40 1.29
N LYS A 106 -17.60 20.04 1.22
CA LYS A 106 -18.27 19.27 2.28
C LYS A 106 -17.67 17.88 2.45
N LEU A 107 -17.33 17.20 1.36
CA LEU A 107 -16.74 15.86 1.40
C LEU A 107 -15.24 15.88 1.77
N PHE A 108 -14.57 17.02 1.63
CA PHE A 108 -13.12 17.11 1.74
C PHE A 108 -12.53 16.54 3.05
N PRO A 109 -13.08 16.81 4.26
CA PRO A 109 -12.56 16.22 5.49
C PRO A 109 -12.71 14.69 5.54
N ALA A 110 -13.73 14.15 4.88
CA ALA A 110 -13.91 12.70 4.76
C ALA A 110 -12.89 12.09 3.78
N VAL A 111 -12.56 12.79 2.70
CA VAL A 111 -11.52 12.39 1.75
C VAL A 111 -10.16 12.33 2.42
N LEU A 112 -9.74 13.38 3.16
CA LEU A 112 -8.45 13.38 3.86
C LEU A 112 -8.34 12.19 4.84
N ARG A 113 -9.42 11.88 5.57
CA ARG A 113 -9.46 10.68 6.43
C ARG A 113 -9.40 9.38 5.62
N ALA A 114 -10.06 9.33 4.47
CA ALA A 114 -10.02 8.17 3.59
C ALA A 114 -8.62 7.94 3.00
N MET A 115 -7.89 8.99 2.65
CA MET A 115 -6.56 8.97 2.02
C MET A 115 -5.43 8.45 2.92
N LYS A 116 -5.66 8.33 4.23
CA LYS A 116 -4.75 7.59 5.13
C LYS A 116 -4.61 6.10 4.79
N GLY A 117 -5.55 5.57 4.00
CA GLY A 117 -5.52 4.18 3.54
C GLY A 117 -4.89 4.08 2.16
N ARG A 118 -3.96 3.13 1.99
CA ARG A 118 -3.27 2.87 0.73
C ARG A 118 -4.21 2.73 -0.49
N ALA A 119 -5.33 2.01 -0.33
CA ALA A 119 -6.29 1.82 -1.43
C ALA A 119 -6.92 3.13 -1.90
N ALA A 120 -7.19 4.07 -0.98
CA ALA A 120 -7.76 5.37 -1.31
C ALA A 120 -6.75 6.26 -2.05
N ARG A 121 -5.46 6.20 -1.66
CA ARG A 121 -4.37 6.88 -2.39
C ARG A 121 -4.27 6.40 -3.84
N HIS A 122 -4.26 5.09 -4.04
CA HIS A 122 -4.25 4.52 -5.39
C HIS A 122 -5.51 4.91 -6.18
N CYS A 123 -6.69 4.88 -5.54
CA CYS A 123 -7.92 5.34 -6.15
C CYS A 123 -7.83 6.81 -6.60
N LEU A 124 -7.28 7.71 -5.77
CA LEU A 124 -7.08 9.10 -6.15
C LEU A 124 -6.21 9.21 -7.41
N THR A 125 -5.05 8.55 -7.42
CA THR A 125 -4.14 8.60 -8.58
C THR A 125 -4.79 8.06 -9.85
N GLN A 126 -5.59 7.00 -9.74
CA GLN A 126 -6.29 6.39 -10.87
C GLN A 126 -7.37 7.33 -11.43
N GLU A 127 -8.23 7.89 -10.59
CA GLU A 127 -9.31 8.80 -11.02
C GLU A 127 -8.75 10.08 -11.66
N LEU A 128 -7.68 10.65 -11.08
CA LEU A 128 -6.99 11.80 -11.67
C LEU A 128 -6.39 11.46 -13.04
N HIS A 129 -5.82 10.27 -13.21
CA HIS A 129 -5.32 9.82 -14.50
C HIS A 129 -6.42 9.75 -15.56
N LEU A 130 -7.61 9.23 -15.20
CA LEU A 130 -8.75 9.19 -16.12
C LEU A 130 -9.13 10.58 -16.63
N HIS A 131 -9.11 11.60 -15.75
CA HIS A 131 -9.39 12.97 -16.18
C HIS A 131 -8.31 13.59 -17.06
N VAL A 132 -7.04 13.22 -16.86
CA VAL A 132 -5.95 13.62 -17.79
C VAL A 132 -6.18 12.99 -19.16
N GLN A 133 -6.52 11.70 -19.22
CA GLN A 133 -6.81 11.00 -20.48
C GLN A 133 -8.01 11.59 -21.24
N GLN A 134 -8.98 12.15 -20.51
CA GLN A 134 -10.11 12.89 -21.07
C GLN A 134 -9.78 14.33 -21.47
N ASN A 135 -8.49 14.71 -21.48
CA ASN A 135 -8.00 16.05 -21.78
C ASN A 135 -8.54 17.14 -20.85
N ARG A 136 -8.81 16.79 -19.58
CA ARG A 136 -9.37 17.69 -18.55
C ARG A 136 -8.30 18.18 -17.57
N ALA A 137 -7.05 18.29 -18.02
CA ALA A 137 -5.92 18.63 -17.16
C ALA A 137 -5.76 20.15 -16.90
N VAL A 138 -6.43 21.00 -17.70
CA VAL A 138 -6.47 22.45 -17.48
C VAL A 138 -7.64 22.78 -16.55
N LEU A 139 -7.32 23.25 -15.36
CA LEU A 139 -8.26 23.48 -14.27
C LEU A 139 -8.49 24.98 -14.02
N ASP A 140 -9.64 25.31 -13.45
CA ASP A 140 -9.81 26.63 -12.83
C ASP A 140 -9.01 26.74 -11.52
N HIS A 141 -8.96 27.95 -10.96
CA HIS A 141 -8.17 28.24 -9.76
C HIS A 141 -8.59 27.38 -8.56
N GLN A 142 -9.90 27.19 -8.38
CA GLN A 142 -10.45 26.50 -7.22
C GLN A 142 -10.30 24.98 -7.34
N GLN A 143 -10.54 24.44 -8.54
CA GLN A 143 -10.28 23.04 -8.87
C GLN A 143 -8.81 22.69 -8.67
N PHE A 144 -7.92 23.55 -9.19
CA PHE A 144 -6.48 23.39 -9.06
C PHE A 144 -6.06 23.30 -7.59
N ASP A 145 -6.48 24.25 -6.75
CA ASP A 145 -6.13 24.25 -5.32
C ASP A 145 -6.61 22.97 -4.61
N PHE A 146 -7.77 22.44 -4.99
CA PHE A 146 -8.29 21.16 -4.47
C PHE A 146 -7.44 19.97 -4.91
N VAL A 147 -7.11 19.89 -6.19
CA VAL A 147 -6.28 18.80 -6.74
C VAL A 147 -4.89 18.81 -6.10
N ILE A 148 -4.25 19.97 -5.99
CA ILE A 148 -2.94 20.10 -5.31
C ILE A 148 -3.03 19.64 -3.86
N ARG A 149 -4.09 20.05 -3.14
CA ARG A 149 -4.26 19.64 -1.74
C ARG A 149 -4.46 18.12 -1.60
N MET A 150 -5.18 17.49 -2.52
CA MET A 150 -5.32 16.03 -2.53
C MET A 150 -4.00 15.31 -2.88
N MET A 151 -3.24 15.82 -3.85
CA MET A 151 -1.93 15.27 -4.22
C MET A 151 -0.92 15.37 -3.06
N ASN A 152 -0.85 16.54 -2.41
CA ASN A 152 0.02 16.75 -1.25
C ASN A 152 -0.38 15.83 -0.08
N CYS A 153 -1.67 15.71 0.25
CA CYS A 153 -2.13 14.76 1.26
C CYS A 153 -1.77 13.31 0.90
N CYS A 154 -1.89 12.94 -0.39
CA CYS A 154 -1.53 11.61 -0.86
C CYS A 154 -0.06 11.29 -0.57
N LEU A 155 0.84 12.24 -0.81
CA LEU A 155 2.27 12.10 -0.56
C LEU A 155 2.61 12.15 0.94
N GLN A 156 2.00 13.07 1.72
CA GLN A 156 2.25 13.22 3.16
C GLN A 156 1.83 12.00 3.98
N ASP A 157 0.74 11.34 3.61
CA ASP A 157 0.24 10.18 4.35
C ASP A 157 0.92 8.85 3.91
N CYS A 158 1.82 8.88 2.92
CA CYS A 158 2.52 7.67 2.47
C CYS A 158 3.32 7.01 3.58
N THR A 159 3.40 5.69 3.54
CA THR A 159 4.31 4.91 4.37
C THR A 159 5.54 4.53 3.55
N ALA A 160 6.66 4.22 4.20
CA ALA A 160 7.89 3.80 3.51
C ALA A 160 7.69 2.61 2.52
N MET A 161 6.62 1.83 2.69
CA MET A 161 6.29 0.70 1.81
C MET A 161 5.57 1.10 0.52
N ASP A 162 4.93 2.28 0.46
CA ASP A 162 4.14 2.73 -0.70
C ASP A 162 4.50 4.11 -1.23
N GLU A 163 5.39 4.84 -0.55
CA GLU A 163 5.87 6.16 -0.95
C GLU A 163 6.37 6.20 -2.39
N HIS A 164 7.31 5.32 -2.75
CA HIS A 164 7.86 5.29 -4.11
C HIS A 164 6.79 4.96 -5.17
N GLY A 165 5.83 4.09 -4.84
CA GLY A 165 4.75 3.71 -5.76
C GLY A 165 3.77 4.85 -6.02
N ILE A 166 3.39 5.59 -4.96
CA ILE A 166 2.49 6.75 -5.06
C ILE A 166 3.20 7.93 -5.74
N ALA A 167 4.45 8.21 -5.37
CA ALA A 167 5.24 9.26 -5.99
C ALA A 167 5.42 9.01 -7.49
N ALA A 168 5.77 7.79 -7.89
CA ALA A 168 5.89 7.41 -9.30
C ALA A 168 4.55 7.56 -10.06
N ALA A 169 3.42 7.21 -9.43
CA ALA A 169 2.09 7.36 -10.04
C ALA A 169 1.66 8.84 -10.18
N LEU A 170 2.09 9.70 -9.25
CA LEU A 170 1.79 11.14 -9.28
C LEU A 170 2.65 11.93 -10.25
N LEU A 171 3.88 11.48 -10.54
CA LEU A 171 4.82 12.17 -11.43
C LEU A 171 4.20 12.62 -12.78
N PRO A 172 3.54 11.76 -13.58
CA PRO A 172 2.90 12.19 -14.83
C PRO A 172 1.70 13.11 -14.59
N LEU A 173 1.04 13.02 -13.44
CA LEU A 173 -0.13 13.84 -13.11
C LEU A 173 0.28 15.28 -12.76
N VAL A 174 1.35 15.45 -11.97
CA VAL A 174 1.84 16.79 -11.59
C VAL A 174 2.42 17.56 -12.78
N THR A 175 2.87 16.86 -13.81
CA THR A 175 3.29 17.46 -15.09
C THR A 175 2.12 17.77 -16.03
N ALA A 176 0.99 17.07 -15.88
CA ALA A 176 -0.18 17.26 -16.74
C ALA A 176 -1.11 18.37 -16.23
N PHE A 177 -1.44 18.35 -14.93
CA PHE A 177 -2.39 19.31 -14.36
C PHE A 177 -1.82 20.72 -14.28
N CYS A 178 -2.60 21.69 -14.75
CA CYS A 178 -2.23 23.08 -14.72
C CYS A 178 -3.43 24.03 -14.60
N ARG A 179 -3.16 25.29 -14.26
CA ARG A 179 -4.13 26.39 -14.36
C ARG A 179 -3.54 27.55 -15.14
N LYS A 180 -4.39 28.32 -15.81
CA LYS A 180 -4.00 29.56 -16.50
C LYS A 180 -4.17 30.74 -15.54
N LEU A 181 -3.09 31.47 -15.27
CA LEU A 181 -3.11 32.66 -14.40
C LEU A 181 -3.36 33.95 -15.20
N SER A 182 -2.76 34.04 -16.39
CA SER A 182 -2.83 35.19 -17.30
C SER A 182 -2.51 34.72 -18.73
N PRO A 183 -2.73 35.54 -19.77
CA PRO A 183 -2.37 35.17 -21.13
C PRO A 183 -0.89 34.76 -21.22
N GLY A 184 -0.63 33.55 -21.70
CA GLY A 184 0.73 32.98 -21.80
C GLY A 184 1.32 32.46 -20.48
N ILE A 185 0.69 32.68 -19.33
CA ILE A 185 1.18 32.22 -18.02
C ILE A 185 0.36 31.02 -17.55
N THR A 186 1.01 29.86 -17.51
CA THR A 186 0.44 28.60 -17.03
C THR A 186 1.23 28.12 -15.81
N GLN A 187 0.52 27.83 -14.73
CA GLN A 187 1.10 27.22 -13.54
C GLN A 187 0.80 25.73 -13.52
N PHE A 188 1.83 24.92 -13.54
CA PHE A 188 1.72 23.47 -13.46
C PHE A 188 1.75 22.97 -12.02
N ALA A 189 1.14 21.83 -11.77
CA ALA A 189 1.00 21.25 -10.44
C ALA A 189 2.35 20.93 -9.78
N TYR A 190 3.37 20.52 -10.54
CA TYR A 190 4.71 20.27 -10.01
C TYR A 190 5.35 21.49 -9.32
N SER A 191 4.89 22.72 -9.60
CA SER A 191 5.38 23.92 -8.92
C SER A 191 4.75 24.15 -7.53
N CYS A 192 3.69 23.42 -7.21
CA CYS A 192 2.90 23.58 -5.97
C CYS A 192 2.85 22.31 -5.11
N VAL A 193 3.23 21.16 -5.67
CA VAL A 193 3.41 19.93 -4.91
C VAL A 193 4.70 20.08 -4.11
N GLN A 194 4.57 19.99 -2.79
CA GLN A 194 5.67 20.27 -1.88
C GLN A 194 6.61 19.06 -1.76
N GLU A 195 7.84 19.32 -1.32
CA GLU A 195 8.75 18.27 -0.86
C GLU A 195 8.22 17.70 0.46
N HIS A 196 8.06 16.38 0.52
CA HIS A 196 7.60 15.66 1.71
C HIS A 196 8.80 14.90 2.26
N VAL A 197 9.07 15.05 3.56
CA VAL A 197 10.25 14.53 4.28
C VAL A 197 9.88 13.30 5.09
#